data_AF-A0A7D8ULD9-F1
#
_entry.id   AF-A0A7D8ULD9-F1
#
_cell.length_a   1.000
_cell.length_b   1.000
_cell.length_c   1.000
_cell.angle_alpha   90.00
_cell.angle_beta   90.00
_cell.angle_gamma   90.00
#
_symmetry.space_group_name_H-M   'P 1'
#
loop_
_entity.id
_entity.type
_entity.pdbx_description
1 polymer ?
#
loop_
_entity_poly.entity_id
_entity_poly.type
_entity_poly.pdbx_seq_one_letter_code
_entity_poly.pdbx_strand_id
1 'polypeptide(L)' 'RQTLHPLPARRPTKEDQRNQGYTLVAKSEFASEADMWYYDTEDQAHQELKVKLKPLGLEGMMMVYYQAEVVSLL' A
#
# COMPACT_ATOMS: atom_id res chain seq x y z
N ARG A 1 -12.54 -4.59 6.93
CA ARG A 1 -12.18 -3.23 7.46
C ARG A 1 -10.67 -3.12 7.53
N GLN A 2 -10.04 -2.20 6.79
CA GLN A 2 -8.60 -1.96 6.85
C GLN A 2 -8.19 -1.61 8.28
N THR A 3 -7.32 -2.40 8.89
CA THR A 3 -6.76 -2.09 10.21
C THR A 3 -5.68 -1.03 10.05
N LEU A 4 -6.09 0.24 10.07
CA LEU A 4 -5.20 1.37 10.25
C LEU A 4 -4.69 1.34 11.70
N HIS A 5 -3.62 0.60 11.94
CA HIS A 5 -2.84 0.76 13.17
C HIS A 5 -2.40 2.24 13.25
N PRO A 6 -2.37 2.87 14.44
CA PRO A 6 -1.93 4.26 14.57
C PRO A 6 -0.44 4.33 14.24
N LEU A 7 -0.14 4.57 12.97
CA LEU A 7 1.21 4.72 12.48
C LEU A 7 1.46 6.22 12.32
N PRO A 8 2.55 6.76 12.89
CA PRO A 8 2.88 8.16 12.74
C PRO A 8 3.04 8.49 11.25
N ALA A 9 2.69 9.73 10.93
CA ALA A 9 2.85 10.43 9.66
C ALA A 9 3.92 9.85 8.74
N ARG A 10 3.58 9.71 7.44
CA ARG A 10 4.47 9.54 6.28
C ARG A 10 5.82 8.90 6.64
N ARG A 11 6.00 7.60 6.36
CA ARG A 11 7.31 6.94 6.47
C ARG A 11 8.11 7.21 5.19
N PRO A 12 8.99 8.22 5.11
CA PRO A 12 9.90 8.34 3.99
C PRO A 12 10.78 7.08 3.94
N THR A 13 11.21 6.70 2.75
CA THR A 13 12.26 5.69 2.62
C THR A 13 13.55 6.23 3.24
N LYS A 14 14.42 5.32 3.70
CA LYS A 14 15.75 5.71 4.17
C LYS A 14 16.62 6.11 2.99
N GLU A 15 17.57 7.01 3.23
CA GLU A 15 18.64 7.34 2.28
C GLU A 15 19.60 6.15 2.18
N ASP A 16 19.29 5.23 1.26
CA ASP A 16 20.01 4.00 1.04
C ASP A 16 19.78 3.54 -0.40
N GLN A 17 20.77 2.94 -1.05
CA GLN A 17 20.69 2.47 -2.44
C GLN A 17 19.48 1.56 -2.72
N ARG A 18 18.98 0.83 -1.72
CA ARG A 18 17.84 -0.09 -1.83
C ARG A 18 16.51 0.65 -1.98
N ASN A 19 16.45 1.95 -1.69
CA ASN A 19 15.23 2.73 -1.90
C ASN A 19 14.89 2.89 -3.39
N GLN A 20 15.87 2.71 -4.29
CA GLN A 20 15.71 2.76 -5.75
C GLN A 20 14.95 4.01 -6.24
N GLY A 21 15.10 5.14 -5.54
CA GLY A 21 14.39 6.39 -5.87
C GLY A 21 12.95 6.47 -5.36
N TYR A 22 12.37 5.40 -4.81
CA TYR A 22 11.08 5.46 -4.14
C TYR A 22 11.20 6.24 -2.82
N THR A 23 10.25 7.14 -2.56
CA THR A 23 10.28 8.06 -1.40
C THR A 23 9.15 7.83 -0.40
N LEU A 24 8.20 6.95 -0.72
CA LEU A 24 7.02 6.66 0.09
C LEU A 24 6.70 5.16 0.05
N VAL A 25 6.34 4.61 1.21
CA VAL A 25 5.76 3.26 1.32
C VAL A 25 4.36 3.37 1.90
N ALA A 26 3.39 2.82 1.17
CA ALA A 26 2.04 2.59 1.68
C ALA A 26 1.83 1.07 1.84
N LYS A 27 1.33 0.64 3.00
CA LYS A 27 0.99 -0.75 3.27
C LYS A 27 -0.47 -0.82 3.73
N SER A 28 -1.23 -1.69 3.08
CA SER A 28 -2.60 -2.03 3.45
C SER A 28 -2.65 -3.49 3.87
N GLU A 29 -3.41 -3.78 4.92
CA GLU A 29 -3.71 -5.13 5.37
C GLU A 29 -5.23 -5.30 5.37
N PHE A 30 -5.67 -6.44 4.88
CA PHE A 30 -7.07 -6.79 4.73
C PHE A 30 -7.36 -8.07 5.52
N ALA A 31 -8.58 -8.17 6.05
CA ALA A 31 -9.01 -9.34 6.82
C ALA A 31 -9.25 -10.56 5.92
N SER A 32 -9.52 -10.32 4.63
CA SER A 32 -9.76 -11.36 3.62
C SER A 32 -9.34 -10.86 2.24
N GLU A 33 -9.19 -11.78 1.29
CA GLU A 33 -8.98 -11.44 -0.12
C GLU A 33 -10.19 -10.71 -0.72
N ALA A 34 -11.41 -11.07 -0.31
CA ALA A 34 -12.62 -10.36 -0.74
C ALA A 34 -12.64 -8.89 -0.29
N ASP A 35 -12.18 -8.59 0.93
CA ASP A 35 -12.03 -7.22 1.43
C ASP A 35 -11.03 -6.42 0.57
N MET A 36 -9.95 -7.07 0.09
CA MET A 36 -8.95 -6.44 -0.77
C MET A 36 -9.52 -6.11 -2.15
N TRP A 37 -10.25 -7.05 -2.76
CA TRP A 37 -10.90 -6.82 -4.06
C TRP A 37 -11.93 -5.70 -3.99
N TYR A 38 -12.81 -5.71 -2.99
CA TYR A 38 -13.76 -4.62 -2.78
C TYR A 38 -13.04 -3.27 -2.65
N TYR A 39 -11.97 -3.21 -1.85
CA TYR A 39 -11.19 -1.98 -1.69
C TYR A 39 -10.56 -1.50 -3.00
N ASP A 40 -10.01 -2.39 -3.82
CA ASP A 40 -9.31 -2.00 -5.06
C ASP A 40 -10.27 -1.56 -6.18
N THR A 41 -11.42 -2.22 -6.30
CA THR A 41 -12.33 -2.09 -7.46
C THR A 41 -13.62 -1.32 -7.16
N GLU A 42 -14.19 -1.46 -5.97
CA GLU A 42 -15.55 -0.99 -5.65
C GLU A 42 -15.57 0.18 -4.64
N ASP A 43 -14.58 0.28 -3.76
CA ASP A 43 -14.56 1.31 -2.72
C ASP A 43 -14.44 2.73 -3.33
N GLN A 44 -15.52 3.50 -3.22
CA GLN A 44 -15.61 4.83 -3.81
C GLN A 44 -14.52 5.78 -3.31
N ALA A 45 -14.21 5.74 -2.01
CA ALA A 45 -13.19 6.60 -1.42
C ALA A 45 -11.79 6.29 -1.99
N HIS A 46 -11.47 5.01 -2.18
CA HIS A 46 -10.23 4.58 -2.79
C HIS A 46 -10.13 4.98 -4.26
N GLN A 47 -11.22 4.84 -5.02
CA GLN A 47 -11.27 5.29 -6.41
C GLN A 47 -11.07 6.81 -6.53
N GLU A 48 -11.72 7.60 -5.68
CA GLU A 48 -11.52 9.04 -5.64
C GLU A 48 -10.08 9.42 -5.29
N LEU A 49 -9.46 8.71 -4.34
CA LEU A 49 -8.07 8.93 -3.97
C LEU A 49 -7.13 8.66 -5.16
N LYS A 50 -7.31 7.55 -5.88
CA LYS A 50 -6.54 7.21 -7.08
C LYS A 50 -6.59 8.36 -8.12
N VAL A 51 -7.77 8.95 -8.34
CA VAL A 51 -7.93 10.08 -9.27
C VAL A 51 -7.24 11.34 -8.74
N LYS A 52 -7.41 11.68 -7.47
CA LYS A 52 -6.80 12.87 -6.83
C LYS A 52 -5.28 12.82 -6.79
N LEU A 53 -4.68 11.63 -6.76
CA LEU A 53 -3.23 11.45 -6.73
C LEU A 53 -2.56 11.56 -8.10
N LYS A 54 -3.24 11.25 -9.20
CA LYS A 54 -2.69 11.35 -10.58
C LYS A 54 -2.00 12.70 -10.89
N PRO A 55 -2.60 13.87 -10.59
CA PRO A 55 -1.97 15.15 -10.92
C PRO A 55 -0.78 15.52 -10.04
N LEU A 56 -0.49 14.77 -8.97
CA LEU A 56 0.63 15.08 -8.07
C LEU A 56 2.00 14.69 -8.61
N GLY A 57 2.08 14.19 -9.85
CA GLY A 57 3.36 13.82 -10.48
C GLY A 57 4.00 12.60 -9.82
N LEU A 58 3.21 11.58 -9.48
CA LEU A 58 3.74 10.30 -9.00
C LEU A 58 4.54 9.64 -10.12
N GLU A 59 5.86 9.67 -10.02
CA GLU A 59 6.79 9.06 -10.97
C GLU A 59 7.14 7.63 -10.52
N GLY A 60 6.60 6.64 -11.23
CA GLY A 60 6.86 5.24 -10.94
C GLY A 60 6.12 4.74 -9.69
N MET A 61 5.64 3.50 -9.76
CA MET A 61 4.95 2.84 -8.67
C MET A 61 5.29 1.35 -8.71
N MET A 62 5.71 0.81 -7.56
CA MET A 62 5.81 -0.63 -7.36
C MET A 62 4.66 -1.09 -6.47
N MET A 63 3.79 -1.93 -7.00
CA MET A 63 2.73 -2.58 -6.23
C MET A 63 3.10 -4.05 -6.01
N VAL A 64 2.97 -4.50 -4.76
CA VAL A 64 3.18 -5.89 -4.38
C VAL A 64 1.95 -6.36 -3.61
N TYR A 65 1.34 -7.44 -4.08
CA TYR A 65 0.25 -8.15 -3.43
C TYR A 65 0.73 -9.54 -3.03
N TYR A 66 0.43 -9.95 -1.80
CA TYR A 66 0.79 -11.26 -1.28
C TYR A 66 -0.16 -11.66 -0.15
N GLN A 67 -0.34 -12.96 0.04
CA GLN A 67 -0.93 -13.53 1.24
C GLN A 67 0.16 -13.65 2.31
N ALA A 68 -0.04 -13.07 3.48
CA ALA A 68 0.93 -13.15 4.56
C ALA A 68 0.91 -14.57 5.16
N GLU A 69 2.03 -15.28 5.03
CA GLU A 69 2.21 -16.64 5.53
C GLU A 69 3.55 -16.76 6.27
N VAL A 70 3.54 -17.45 7.40
CA VAL A 70 4.78 -17.83 8.11
C VAL A 70 5.11 -19.26 7.72
N VAL A 71 6.11 -19.42 6.86
CA VAL A 71 6.62 -20.75 6.50
C VAL A 71 7.65 -21.16 7.54
N SER A 72 7.25 -22.06 8.44
CA SER A 72 8.18 -22.70 9.38
C SER A 72 8.70 -24.01 8.77
N LEU A 73 9.98 -24.04 8.41
CA LEU A 73 10.69 -25.29 8.13
C LEU A 73 11.27 -25.79 9.46
N LEU A 74 10.52 -26.65 10.15
CA LEU A 74 11.06 -27.54 11.17
C LEU A 74 11.36 -28.89 10.52
#